data_AF-A0A7S4ATY2-F1
#
_entry.id   AF-A0A7S4ATY2-F1
#
_cell.length_a   1.000
_cell.length_b   1.000
_cell.length_c   1.000
_cell.angle_alpha   90.00
_cell.angle_beta   90.00
_cell.angle_gamma   90.00
#
_symmetry.space_group_name_H-M   'P 1'
#
loop_
_entity.id
_entity.type
_entity.pdbx_description
1 polymer ?
#
loop_
_entity_poly.entity_id
_entity_poly.type
_entity_poly.pdbx_seq_one_letter_code
_entity_poly.pdbx_strand_id
1 'polypeptide(L)'
;MFSSSVFRSGARVASRAGRRLESTAAKAAEPVAAAAPAAESGGVGVAAPLALLSLGGAAYVYLDSQSKMDAMATNLNSLQVELSGKTNSAFVFIKPHACKGKAGSVESVVEGKFKDSGIRVTDKGEITAEEIDKNMFIDNHYGAIASKAVKLKPSELNVPEKGKKQFEAAFGESWDSAVASGKVYNAKDGAEKLGIDSEGVNAEWGKLTRGKDLIKFGGGFYCGKVKDIYVMNGFYMSMRAAYCNPGEKIQWYTVSWPSDALSWEDFRGSVLGATDPSEAPKGSIRRSILDDYKKLGLASKPNTGDNGVHASASPFEALAERNNWLGKNVAEDSYGKGLIAAGVPLDVISKWSGDSQVSVEGETKEGNTMSVFDTLEDLDADTVLAKVGKISK
;
A
#
# COMPACT_ATOMS: atom_id res chain seq x y z
N MET A 1 3.50 -56.81 4.96
CA MET A 1 3.90 -57.67 6.08
C MET A 1 4.41 -56.76 7.20
N PHE A 2 3.81 -56.91 8.40
CA PHE A 2 4.10 -56.28 9.71
C PHE A 2 4.08 -54.74 9.77
N SER A 3 3.04 -54.05 10.26
CA SER A 3 2.26 -54.14 11.52
C SER A 3 3.00 -53.62 12.76
N SER A 4 2.55 -52.49 13.30
CA SER A 4 2.03 -52.42 14.68
C SER A 4 1.41 -51.07 15.01
N SER A 5 0.09 -51.10 15.14
CA SER A 5 -0.76 -50.15 15.85
C SER A 5 -0.76 -50.44 17.35
N VAL A 6 -0.76 -49.42 18.21
CA VAL A 6 -1.37 -49.52 19.55
C VAL A 6 -2.07 -48.20 19.92
N PHE A 7 -3.39 -48.31 20.04
CA PHE A 7 -4.29 -47.38 20.74
C PHE A 7 -3.99 -47.35 22.25
N ARG A 8 -4.18 -46.20 22.90
CA ARG A 8 -4.95 -46.13 24.16
C ARG A 8 -5.48 -44.73 24.46
N SER A 9 -6.69 -44.75 24.98
CA SER A 9 -7.64 -43.67 25.24
C SER A 9 -7.46 -43.07 26.64
N GLY A 10 -7.74 -41.76 26.75
CA GLY A 10 -8.60 -41.17 27.78
C GLY A 10 -8.04 -40.87 29.17
N ALA A 11 -7.98 -39.59 29.53
CA ALA A 11 -8.75 -39.01 30.64
C ALA A 11 -8.53 -37.50 30.79
N ARG A 12 -9.61 -36.82 31.17
CA ARG A 12 -9.79 -35.37 31.40
C ARG A 12 -8.93 -34.86 32.57
N VAL A 13 -8.39 -33.65 32.45
CA VAL A 13 -8.38 -32.65 33.54
C VAL A 13 -8.50 -31.25 32.91
N ALA A 14 -9.47 -30.48 33.40
CA ALA A 14 -9.71 -29.10 33.06
C ALA A 14 -8.75 -28.16 33.84
N SER A 15 -8.30 -27.07 33.22
CA SER A 15 -7.92 -25.87 33.99
C SER A 15 -8.30 -24.60 33.23
N ARG A 16 -9.29 -23.91 33.79
CA ARG A 16 -9.71 -22.54 33.50
C ARG A 16 -8.56 -21.55 33.74
N ALA A 17 -8.35 -20.60 32.84
CA ALA A 17 -7.95 -19.21 33.16
C ALA A 17 -7.99 -18.31 31.90
N GLY A 18 -9.16 -18.13 31.30
CA GLY A 18 -9.42 -17.03 30.36
C GLY A 18 -10.45 -16.10 30.99
N ARG A 19 -10.00 -15.08 31.72
CA ARG A 19 -10.90 -14.09 32.32
C ARG A 19 -11.12 -12.97 31.28
N ARG A 20 -12.26 -13.09 30.61
CA ARG A 20 -12.90 -12.09 29.76
C ARG A 20 -13.23 -10.87 30.64
N LEU A 21 -12.64 -9.71 30.35
CA LEU A 21 -13.13 -8.43 30.86
C LEU A 21 -14.36 -8.07 30.03
N GLU A 22 -15.52 -8.57 30.46
CA GLU A 22 -16.80 -8.03 30.01
C GLU A 22 -17.16 -6.82 30.88
N SER A 23 -17.40 -5.71 30.20
CA SER A 23 -17.83 -4.43 30.74
C SER A 23 -19.10 -4.60 31.59
N THR A 24 -19.03 -4.24 32.87
CA THR A 24 -20.18 -4.10 33.77
C THR A 24 -20.86 -2.72 33.64
N ALA A 25 -20.84 -2.10 32.47
CA ALA A 25 -21.44 -0.76 32.25
C ALA A 25 -22.92 -0.80 31.78
N ALA A 26 -23.51 -1.98 31.58
CA ALA A 26 -24.88 -2.09 31.08
C ALA A 26 -25.81 -2.80 32.07
N LYS A 27 -26.15 -2.12 33.17
CA LYS A 27 -27.37 -2.37 33.97
C LYS A 27 -27.54 -1.30 35.06
N ALA A 28 -27.78 -0.06 34.64
CA ALA A 28 -28.28 0.98 35.53
C ALA A 28 -29.10 1.99 34.73
N ALA A 29 -30.24 1.55 34.21
CA ALA A 29 -31.25 2.46 33.69
C ALA A 29 -32.61 1.75 33.67
N GLU A 30 -33.31 1.78 34.81
CA GLU A 30 -34.78 1.93 34.86
C GLU A 30 -35.16 2.68 36.15
N PRO A 31 -36.04 3.69 36.10
CA PRO A 31 -36.52 4.38 37.28
C PRO A 31 -37.68 3.58 37.88
N VAL A 32 -37.43 2.82 38.95
CA VAL A 32 -38.51 2.22 39.72
C VAL A 32 -39.05 3.27 40.70
N ALA A 33 -40.35 3.54 40.54
CA ALA A 33 -41.12 4.50 41.30
C ALA A 33 -40.94 4.37 42.82
N ALA A 34 -40.86 5.52 43.48
CA ALA A 34 -40.82 5.66 44.92
C ALA A 34 -42.05 5.00 45.58
N ALA A 35 -41.80 3.95 46.36
CA ALA A 35 -42.73 3.47 47.37
C ALA A 35 -42.18 3.89 48.74
N ALA A 36 -42.91 4.75 49.43
CA ALA A 36 -42.62 5.13 50.80
C ALA A 36 -42.84 3.95 51.75
N PRO A 37 -42.02 3.82 52.81
CA PRO A 37 -42.49 3.24 54.06
C PRO A 37 -42.55 4.30 55.15
N ALA A 38 -43.52 4.07 56.02
CA ALA A 38 -43.92 4.88 57.14
C ALA A 38 -42.78 5.13 58.16
N ALA A 39 -42.98 6.21 58.89
CA ALA A 39 -42.15 6.65 60.00
C ALA A 39 -41.98 5.56 61.07
N GLU A 40 -40.73 5.24 61.40
CA GLU A 40 -40.34 4.83 62.75
C GLU A 40 -39.09 5.60 63.18
N SER A 41 -39.20 6.13 64.39
CA SER A 41 -38.29 6.98 65.10
C SER A 41 -37.01 6.26 65.56
N GLY A 42 -35.86 6.92 65.44
CA GLY A 42 -34.71 6.66 66.32
C GLY A 42 -33.36 6.60 65.61
N GLY A 43 -32.54 7.63 65.84
CA GLY A 43 -31.10 7.62 65.54
C GLY A 43 -30.69 8.56 64.41
N VAL A 44 -30.32 9.80 64.76
CA VAL A 44 -29.58 10.69 63.86
C VAL A 44 -28.16 10.13 63.72
N GLY A 45 -28.01 9.15 62.84
CA GLY A 45 -26.72 8.57 62.49
C GLY A 45 -25.96 9.50 61.56
N VAL A 46 -24.76 9.91 61.98
CA VAL A 46 -23.75 10.66 61.22
C VAL A 46 -23.25 9.90 59.95
N ALA A 47 -23.89 8.79 59.60
CA ALA A 47 -23.50 7.88 58.51
C ALA A 47 -24.00 8.31 57.11
N ALA A 48 -25.19 8.94 57.01
CA ALA A 48 -25.74 9.38 55.72
C ALA A 48 -24.93 10.51 55.04
N PRO A 49 -24.41 11.54 55.75
CA PRO A 49 -23.57 12.57 55.15
C PRO A 49 -22.21 12.02 54.69
N LEU A 50 -21.62 11.08 55.44
CA LEU A 50 -20.35 10.45 55.07
C LEU A 50 -20.47 9.59 53.81
N ALA A 51 -21.56 8.83 53.67
CA ALA A 51 -21.79 8.00 52.48
C ALA A 51 -21.93 8.85 51.20
N LEU A 52 -22.69 9.95 51.25
CA LEU A 52 -22.83 10.89 50.13
C LEU A 52 -21.50 11.61 49.79
N LEU A 53 -20.74 12.03 50.80
CA LEU A 53 -19.40 12.60 50.61
C LEU A 53 -18.43 11.58 49.99
N SER A 54 -18.52 10.31 50.39
CA SER A 54 -17.67 9.24 49.85
C SER A 54 -17.99 8.91 48.38
N LEU A 55 -19.27 8.94 47.99
CA LEU A 55 -19.70 8.76 46.60
C LEU A 55 -19.31 9.96 45.73
N GLY A 56 -19.43 11.19 46.25
CA GLY A 56 -18.97 12.39 45.56
C GLY A 56 -17.46 12.41 45.34
N GLY A 57 -16.68 11.99 46.35
CA GLY A 57 -15.23 11.83 46.25
C GLY A 57 -14.84 10.76 45.22
N ALA A 58 -15.50 9.60 45.23
CA ALA A 58 -15.26 8.54 44.25
C ALA A 58 -15.62 8.96 42.81
N ALA A 59 -16.75 9.66 42.63
CA ALA A 59 -17.14 10.19 41.33
C ALA A 59 -16.16 11.26 40.82
N TYR A 60 -15.68 12.14 41.71
CA TYR A 60 -14.66 13.14 41.37
C TYR A 60 -13.34 12.48 40.95
N VAL A 61 -12.84 11.51 41.74
CA VAL A 61 -11.61 10.77 41.40
C VAL A 61 -11.77 10.01 40.09
N TYR A 62 -12.93 9.43 39.82
CA TYR A 62 -13.21 8.75 38.55
C TYR A 62 -13.16 9.74 37.37
N LEU A 63 -13.87 10.87 37.46
CA LEU A 63 -13.90 11.89 36.39
C LEU A 63 -12.53 12.54 36.17
N ASP A 64 -11.78 12.84 37.24
CA ASP A 64 -10.40 13.34 37.17
C ASP A 64 -9.47 12.31 36.52
N SER A 65 -9.61 11.02 36.88
CA SER A 65 -8.84 9.93 36.26
C SER A 65 -9.16 9.78 34.77
N GLN A 66 -10.44 9.85 34.39
CA GLN A 66 -10.85 9.82 32.97
C GLN A 66 -10.25 11.00 32.21
N SER A 67 -10.36 12.23 32.74
CA SER A 67 -9.79 13.43 32.12
C SER A 67 -8.26 13.33 31.94
N LYS A 68 -7.55 12.80 32.95
CA LYS A 68 -6.09 12.57 32.84
C LYS A 68 -5.75 11.51 31.81
N MET A 69 -6.53 10.44 31.72
CA MET A 69 -6.33 9.41 30.68
C MET A 69 -6.61 9.97 29.29
N ASP A 70 -7.65 10.78 29.10
CA ASP A 70 -7.94 11.42 27.82
C ASP A 70 -6.83 12.39 27.40
N ALA A 71 -6.30 13.18 28.35
CA ALA A 71 -5.16 14.05 28.11
C ALA A 71 -3.89 13.26 27.75
N MET A 72 -3.64 12.15 28.44
CA MET A 72 -2.51 11.27 28.14
C MET A 72 -2.65 10.61 26.77
N ALA A 73 -3.84 10.12 26.41
CA ALA A 73 -4.14 9.57 25.10
C ALA A 73 -3.93 10.61 23.99
N THR A 74 -4.38 11.85 24.21
CA THR A 74 -4.16 12.97 23.28
C THR A 74 -2.66 13.24 23.09
N ASN A 75 -1.88 13.27 24.17
CA ASN A 75 -0.43 13.48 24.10
C ASN A 75 0.29 12.33 23.37
N LEU A 76 -0.11 11.09 23.62
CA LEU A 76 0.44 9.92 22.92
C LEU A 76 0.16 9.98 21.42
N ASN A 77 -1.06 10.35 21.02
CA ASN A 77 -1.40 10.54 19.61
C ASN A 77 -0.56 11.64 18.98
N SER A 78 -0.39 12.78 19.65
CA SER A 78 0.46 13.87 19.15
C SER A 78 1.91 13.44 18.95
N LEU A 79 2.50 12.74 19.92
CA LEU A 79 3.87 12.22 19.82
C LEU A 79 3.99 11.16 18.71
N GLN A 80 2.96 10.33 18.53
CA GLN A 80 2.92 9.34 17.46
C GLN A 80 2.88 10.00 16.08
N VAL A 81 2.07 11.05 15.90
CA VAL A 81 2.04 11.84 14.65
C VAL A 81 3.39 12.48 14.38
N GLU A 82 4.01 13.10 15.40
CA GLU A 82 5.34 13.71 15.27
C GLU A 82 6.41 12.68 14.88
N LEU A 83 6.44 11.53 15.56
CA LEU A 83 7.40 10.46 15.28
C LEU A 83 7.23 9.93 13.85
N SER A 84 5.99 9.68 13.43
CA SER A 84 5.68 9.21 12.08
C SER A 84 6.00 10.25 11.02
N GLY A 85 5.78 11.55 11.29
CA GLY A 85 6.10 12.63 10.35
C GLY A 85 7.60 12.93 10.21
N LYS A 86 8.39 12.68 11.26
CA LYS A 86 9.85 12.86 11.24
C LYS A 86 10.64 11.67 10.68
N THR A 87 9.96 10.59 10.29
CA THR A 87 10.60 9.36 9.84
C THR A 87 10.04 8.90 8.49
N ASN A 88 10.83 9.01 7.45
CA ASN A 88 10.54 8.37 6.18
C ASN A 88 10.82 6.86 6.28
N SER A 89 9.95 6.03 5.71
CA SER A 89 10.07 4.57 5.72
C SER A 89 9.51 3.96 4.44
N ALA A 90 10.37 3.33 3.63
CA ALA A 90 10.02 2.78 2.33
C ALA A 90 10.11 1.25 2.29
N PHE A 91 9.34 0.65 1.40
CA PHE A 91 9.52 -0.71 0.94
C PHE A 91 10.31 -0.68 -0.39
N VAL A 92 11.33 -1.51 -0.49
CA VAL A 92 12.22 -1.57 -1.65
C VAL A 92 12.38 -3.03 -2.01
N PHE A 93 12.42 -3.36 -3.30
CA PHE A 93 12.86 -4.69 -3.72
C PHE A 93 13.73 -4.67 -4.97
N ILE A 94 14.67 -5.62 -5.01
CA ILE A 94 15.41 -5.99 -6.21
C ILE A 94 14.48 -6.84 -7.07
N LYS A 95 14.34 -6.44 -8.33
CA LYS A 95 13.47 -7.10 -9.30
C LYS A 95 14.05 -8.45 -9.74
N PRO A 96 13.21 -9.39 -10.22
CA PRO A 96 13.65 -10.75 -10.53
C PRO A 96 14.82 -10.85 -11.51
N HIS A 97 14.85 -10.03 -12.56
CA HIS A 97 15.98 -10.02 -13.50
C HIS A 97 17.32 -9.71 -12.82
N ALA A 98 17.32 -8.89 -11.76
CA ALA A 98 18.51 -8.49 -11.02
C ALA A 98 18.89 -9.47 -9.90
N CYS A 99 17.95 -10.32 -9.46
CA CYS A 99 18.22 -11.44 -8.56
C CYS A 99 18.99 -12.60 -9.22
N LYS A 100 19.07 -12.62 -10.56
CA LYS A 100 19.74 -13.67 -11.36
C LYS A 100 21.25 -13.48 -11.52
N GLY A 101 21.80 -12.39 -10.99
CA GLY A 101 23.22 -12.09 -11.07
C GLY A 101 24.07 -13.02 -10.20
N LYS A 102 25.35 -12.65 -10.06
CA LYS A 102 26.22 -13.23 -9.04
C LYS A 102 25.59 -13.00 -7.67
N ALA A 103 25.39 -14.09 -6.91
CA ALA A 103 24.74 -14.06 -5.61
C ALA A 103 25.33 -12.95 -4.69
N GLY A 104 24.45 -12.12 -4.12
CA GLY A 104 24.82 -11.05 -3.19
C GLY A 104 25.39 -9.78 -3.83
N SER A 105 25.66 -9.76 -5.14
CA SER A 105 26.34 -8.63 -5.78
C SER A 105 25.44 -7.41 -5.94
N VAL A 106 24.18 -7.59 -6.33
CA VAL A 106 23.22 -6.49 -6.45
C VAL A 106 22.77 -6.03 -5.06
N GLU A 107 22.55 -6.96 -4.14
CA GLU A 107 22.28 -6.69 -2.73
C GLU A 107 23.36 -5.81 -2.11
N SER A 108 24.64 -6.10 -2.40
CA SER A 108 25.77 -5.29 -1.92
C SER A 108 25.75 -3.85 -2.47
N VAL A 109 25.35 -3.67 -3.74
CA VAL A 109 25.20 -2.32 -4.34
C VAL A 109 24.08 -1.56 -3.66
N VAL A 110 22.94 -2.20 -3.45
CA VAL A 110 21.75 -1.61 -2.82
C VAL A 110 22.03 -1.24 -1.37
N GLU A 111 22.51 -2.21 -0.57
CA GLU A 111 22.80 -2.01 0.86
C GLU A 111 23.95 -1.02 1.09
N GLY A 112 24.98 -1.06 0.24
CA GLY A 112 26.07 -0.09 0.26
C GLY A 112 25.57 1.34 0.02
N LYS A 113 24.73 1.52 -1.00
CA LYS A 113 24.18 2.85 -1.31
C LYS A 113 23.24 3.36 -0.22
N PHE A 114 22.43 2.50 0.39
CA PHE A 114 21.63 2.89 1.55
C PHE A 114 22.50 3.37 2.71
N LYS A 115 23.54 2.61 3.05
CA LYS A 115 24.48 2.99 4.11
C LYS A 115 25.13 4.35 3.83
N ASP A 116 25.63 4.56 2.61
CA ASP A 116 26.30 5.81 2.22
C ASP A 116 25.36 7.02 2.23
N SER A 117 24.06 6.79 2.01
CA SER A 117 23.01 7.81 2.07
C SER A 117 22.38 7.99 3.47
N GLY A 118 22.90 7.33 4.52
CA GLY A 118 22.35 7.43 5.87
C GLY A 118 20.99 6.72 6.04
N ILE A 119 20.63 5.83 5.12
CA ILE A 119 19.39 5.05 5.15
C ILE A 119 19.63 3.75 5.91
N ARG A 120 18.81 3.50 6.94
CA ARG A 120 18.89 2.28 7.74
C ARG A 120 18.01 1.19 7.14
N VAL A 121 18.59 0.05 6.82
CA VAL A 121 17.83 -1.20 6.58
C VAL A 121 17.23 -1.67 7.90
N THR A 122 15.91 -1.78 7.96
CA THR A 122 15.16 -2.15 9.16
C THR A 122 14.76 -3.61 9.17
N ASP A 123 14.57 -4.19 7.99
CA ASP A 123 14.29 -5.61 7.78
C ASP A 123 14.60 -5.98 6.33
N LYS A 124 14.80 -7.27 6.04
CA LYS A 124 14.99 -7.78 4.68
C LYS A 124 14.62 -9.24 4.55
N GLY A 125 14.30 -9.68 3.34
CA GLY A 125 14.00 -11.06 3.06
C GLY A 125 13.82 -11.35 1.58
N GLU A 126 13.38 -12.57 1.30
CA GLU A 126 13.11 -13.08 -0.04
C GLU A 126 11.63 -13.43 -0.15
N ILE A 127 11.02 -13.22 -1.32
CA ILE A 127 9.68 -13.73 -1.65
C ILE A 127 9.78 -14.42 -3.01
N THR A 128 9.35 -15.68 -3.06
CA THR A 128 9.42 -16.55 -4.24
C THR A 128 8.30 -16.26 -5.23
N ALA A 129 8.50 -16.60 -6.51
CA ALA A 129 7.48 -16.49 -7.55
C ALA A 129 6.17 -17.18 -7.18
N GLU A 130 6.26 -18.36 -6.55
CA GLU A 130 5.11 -19.16 -6.13
C GLU A 130 4.29 -18.43 -5.05
N GLU A 131 4.96 -17.75 -4.12
CA GLU A 131 4.30 -16.92 -3.12
C GLU A 131 3.69 -15.65 -3.73
N ILE A 132 4.39 -15.02 -4.68
CA ILE A 132 3.90 -13.84 -5.40
C ILE A 132 2.62 -14.18 -6.15
N ASP A 133 2.61 -15.29 -6.90
CA ASP A 133 1.46 -15.71 -7.70
C ASP A 133 0.29 -16.14 -6.79
N LYS A 134 0.56 -16.98 -5.79
CA LYS A 134 -0.48 -17.48 -4.87
C LYS A 134 -1.20 -16.37 -4.12
N ASN A 135 -0.46 -15.35 -3.66
CA ASN A 135 -1.02 -14.24 -2.87
C ASN A 135 -1.36 -13.02 -3.73
N MET A 136 -1.17 -13.09 -5.05
CA MET A 136 -1.43 -11.99 -5.98
C MET A 136 -0.66 -10.70 -5.65
N PHE A 137 0.54 -10.80 -5.05
CA PHE A 137 1.25 -9.63 -4.54
C PHE A 137 1.56 -8.60 -5.63
N ILE A 138 2.02 -9.07 -6.80
CA ILE A 138 2.34 -8.18 -7.92
C ILE A 138 1.09 -7.58 -8.55
N ASP A 139 -0.04 -8.31 -8.54
CA ASP A 139 -1.31 -7.85 -9.06
C ASP A 139 -1.91 -6.75 -8.18
N ASN A 140 -1.83 -6.91 -6.86
CA ASN A 140 -2.26 -5.90 -5.90
C ASN A 140 -1.35 -4.66 -5.96
N HIS A 141 -0.03 -4.88 -5.99
CA HIS A 141 0.97 -3.82 -6.08
C HIS A 141 0.77 -2.94 -7.33
N TYR A 142 0.44 -3.54 -8.47
CA TYR A 142 0.10 -2.82 -9.70
C TYR A 142 -1.41 -2.78 -9.95
N GLY A 143 -2.26 -2.77 -8.92
CA GLY A 143 -3.71 -2.94 -9.02
C GLY A 143 -4.41 -2.02 -10.03
N ALA A 144 -4.00 -0.76 -10.12
CA ALA A 144 -4.54 0.17 -11.11
C ALA A 144 -4.20 -0.20 -12.56
N ILE A 145 -3.03 -0.80 -12.80
CA ILE A 145 -2.59 -1.28 -14.12
C ILE A 145 -3.23 -2.64 -14.42
N ALA A 146 -3.17 -3.55 -13.45
CA ALA A 146 -3.70 -4.90 -13.49
C ALA A 146 -5.19 -4.90 -13.80
N SER A 147 -5.97 -4.10 -13.06
CA SER A 147 -7.42 -3.99 -13.26
C SER A 147 -7.78 -3.61 -14.70
N LYS A 148 -7.08 -2.63 -15.30
CA LYS A 148 -7.30 -2.20 -16.69
C LYS A 148 -6.80 -3.21 -17.72
N ALA A 149 -5.80 -4.02 -17.37
CA ALA A 149 -5.21 -5.02 -18.26
C ALA A 149 -5.99 -6.35 -18.28
N VAL A 150 -6.57 -6.79 -17.16
CA VAL A 150 -7.12 -8.15 -17.05
C VAL A 150 -8.51 -8.25 -16.40
N LYS A 151 -9.04 -7.18 -15.79
CA LYS A 151 -10.31 -7.22 -15.05
C LYS A 151 -11.43 -6.42 -15.71
N LEU A 152 -11.21 -5.13 -15.95
CA LEU A 152 -12.21 -4.21 -16.48
C LEU A 152 -12.45 -4.49 -17.95
N LYS A 153 -13.73 -4.48 -18.35
CA LYS A 153 -14.14 -4.51 -19.75
C LYS A 153 -13.97 -3.13 -20.40
N PRO A 154 -13.89 -3.07 -21.74
CA PRO A 154 -13.70 -1.81 -22.46
C PRO A 154 -14.69 -0.70 -22.08
N SER A 155 -15.96 -1.06 -21.87
CA SER A 155 -17.02 -0.13 -21.46
C SER A 155 -16.90 0.38 -20.02
N GLU A 156 -16.09 -0.29 -19.18
CA GLU A 156 -15.84 0.07 -17.78
C GLU A 156 -14.55 0.90 -17.61
N LEU A 157 -13.79 1.09 -18.70
CA LEU A 157 -12.59 1.92 -18.70
C LEU A 157 -12.97 3.40 -18.67
N ASN A 158 -12.72 4.06 -17.54
CA ASN A 158 -12.89 5.50 -17.43
C ASN A 158 -11.71 6.25 -18.09
N VAL A 159 -11.80 6.49 -19.41
CA VAL A 159 -10.82 7.30 -20.14
C VAL A 159 -11.16 8.78 -20.00
N PRO A 160 -10.25 9.62 -19.46
CA PRO A 160 -10.49 11.05 -19.35
C PRO A 160 -10.73 11.70 -20.72
N GLU A 161 -11.49 12.81 -20.78
CA GLU A 161 -11.78 13.52 -22.03
C GLU A 161 -10.51 13.94 -22.80
N LYS A 162 -9.45 14.33 -22.08
CA LYS A 162 -8.13 14.58 -22.68
C LYS A 162 -7.58 13.32 -23.37
N GLY A 163 -7.72 12.16 -22.73
CA GLY A 163 -7.31 10.87 -23.28
C GLY A 163 -8.12 10.48 -24.51
N LYS A 164 -9.43 10.70 -24.52
CA LYS A 164 -10.28 10.46 -25.70
C LYS A 164 -9.85 11.31 -26.90
N LYS A 165 -9.53 12.59 -26.68
CA LYS A 165 -8.98 13.48 -27.73
C LYS A 165 -7.63 13.01 -28.24
N GLN A 166 -6.76 12.52 -27.35
CA GLN A 166 -5.47 11.94 -27.73
C GLN A 166 -5.63 10.64 -28.54
N PHE A 167 -6.61 9.81 -28.19
CA PHE A 167 -6.96 8.60 -28.93
C PHE A 167 -7.39 8.94 -30.35
N GLU A 168 -8.33 9.87 -30.51
CA GLU A 168 -8.81 10.30 -31.82
C GLU A 168 -7.69 10.91 -32.68
N ALA A 169 -6.85 11.75 -32.08
CA ALA A 169 -5.70 12.35 -32.78
C ALA A 169 -4.67 11.30 -33.23
N ALA A 170 -4.44 10.24 -32.45
CA ALA A 170 -3.47 9.20 -32.76
C ALA A 170 -3.99 8.18 -33.78
N PHE A 171 -5.28 7.81 -33.69
CA PHE A 171 -5.83 6.67 -34.44
C PHE A 171 -6.83 7.06 -35.53
N GLY A 172 -7.28 8.32 -35.57
CA GLY A 172 -8.27 8.80 -36.54
C GLY A 172 -9.69 8.25 -36.32
N GLU A 173 -9.97 7.70 -35.14
CA GLU A 173 -11.26 7.11 -34.75
C GLU A 173 -11.59 7.60 -33.34
N SER A 174 -12.84 7.99 -33.08
CA SER A 174 -13.23 8.43 -31.73
C SER A 174 -13.27 7.22 -30.78
N TRP A 175 -12.98 7.46 -29.50
CA TRP A 175 -13.00 6.41 -28.47
C TRP A 175 -14.35 5.68 -28.43
N ASP A 176 -15.45 6.43 -28.40
CA ASP A 176 -16.79 5.86 -28.31
C ASP A 176 -17.14 5.03 -29.56
N SER A 177 -16.67 5.43 -30.75
CA SER A 177 -16.83 4.65 -31.98
C SER A 177 -16.01 3.36 -31.96
N ALA A 178 -14.78 3.39 -31.47
CA ALA A 178 -13.94 2.20 -31.32
C ALA A 178 -14.54 1.20 -30.31
N VAL A 179 -15.11 1.68 -29.21
CA VAL A 179 -15.82 0.84 -28.23
C VAL A 179 -17.09 0.26 -28.85
N ALA A 180 -17.92 1.09 -29.50
CA ALA A 180 -19.17 0.65 -30.12
C ALA A 180 -18.95 -0.36 -31.26
N SER A 181 -17.84 -0.23 -32.00
CA SER A 181 -17.44 -1.18 -33.05
C SER A 181 -16.75 -2.45 -32.52
N GLY A 182 -16.59 -2.58 -31.20
CA GLY A 182 -16.00 -3.76 -30.57
C GLY A 182 -14.51 -3.93 -30.85
N LYS A 183 -13.76 -2.85 -31.09
CA LYS A 183 -12.31 -2.90 -31.39
C LYS A 183 -11.42 -2.72 -30.16
N VAL A 184 -11.98 -2.31 -29.03
CA VAL A 184 -11.22 -2.05 -27.80
C VAL A 184 -11.26 -3.29 -26.90
N TYR A 185 -10.12 -3.65 -26.34
CA TYR A 185 -9.95 -4.81 -25.46
C TYR A 185 -8.99 -4.47 -24.31
N ASN A 186 -9.17 -5.10 -23.15
CA ASN A 186 -8.09 -5.21 -22.18
C ASN A 186 -7.02 -6.21 -22.70
N ALA A 187 -5.86 -6.29 -22.06
CA ALA A 187 -4.76 -7.18 -22.49
C ALA A 187 -5.20 -8.64 -22.59
N LYS A 188 -5.92 -9.15 -21.59
CA LYS A 188 -6.38 -10.56 -21.55
C LYS A 188 -7.33 -10.88 -22.70
N ASP A 189 -8.41 -10.10 -22.84
CA ASP A 189 -9.42 -10.31 -23.87
C ASP A 189 -8.83 -10.06 -25.28
N GLY A 190 -7.86 -9.13 -25.38
CA GLY A 190 -7.12 -8.86 -26.62
C GLY A 190 -6.25 -10.05 -27.04
N ALA A 191 -5.58 -10.71 -26.07
CA ALA A 191 -4.83 -11.94 -26.31
C ALA A 191 -5.74 -13.04 -26.88
N GLU A 192 -6.89 -13.27 -26.22
CA GLU A 192 -7.92 -14.23 -26.65
C GLU A 192 -8.44 -13.92 -28.06
N LYS A 193 -8.75 -12.64 -28.34
CA LYS A 193 -9.23 -12.18 -29.66
C LYS A 193 -8.21 -12.40 -30.77
N LEU A 194 -6.94 -12.22 -30.47
CA LEU A 194 -5.83 -12.35 -31.42
C LEU A 194 -5.35 -13.79 -31.58
N GLY A 195 -5.79 -14.72 -30.72
CA GLY A 195 -5.31 -16.10 -30.69
C GLY A 195 -3.83 -16.20 -30.32
N ILE A 196 -3.34 -15.31 -29.46
CA ILE A 196 -1.95 -15.27 -28.99
C ILE A 196 -1.90 -15.30 -27.46
N ASP A 197 -0.77 -15.70 -26.90
CA ASP A 197 -0.54 -15.70 -25.46
C ASP A 197 0.05 -14.37 -24.96
N SER A 198 0.38 -14.30 -23.67
CA SER A 198 1.01 -13.15 -23.03
C SER A 198 2.29 -12.70 -23.72
N GLU A 199 3.11 -13.64 -24.19
CA GLU A 199 4.37 -13.34 -24.88
C GLU A 199 4.09 -12.75 -26.26
N GLY A 200 3.11 -13.31 -26.99
CA GLY A 200 2.65 -12.78 -28.27
C GLY A 200 2.12 -11.35 -28.16
N VAL A 201 1.28 -11.05 -27.16
CA VAL A 201 0.80 -9.67 -26.91
C VAL A 201 1.98 -8.74 -26.63
N ASN A 202 2.92 -9.15 -25.78
CA ASN A 202 4.08 -8.33 -25.44
C ASN A 202 5.01 -8.11 -26.65
N ALA A 203 5.19 -9.13 -27.50
CA ALA A 203 5.98 -9.01 -28.73
C ALA A 203 5.35 -8.02 -29.72
N GLU A 204 4.03 -8.02 -29.88
CA GLU A 204 3.35 -7.00 -30.68
C GLU A 204 3.42 -5.62 -30.01
N TRP A 205 3.23 -5.55 -28.69
CA TRP A 205 3.32 -4.31 -27.92
C TRP A 205 4.70 -3.65 -28.03
N GLY A 206 5.77 -4.45 -28.01
CA GLY A 206 7.15 -3.96 -28.14
C GLY A 206 7.49 -3.35 -29.50
N LYS A 207 6.66 -3.56 -30.53
CA LYS A 207 6.80 -2.92 -31.85
C LYS A 207 6.19 -1.52 -31.89
N LEU A 208 5.39 -1.17 -30.89
CA LEU A 208 4.65 0.09 -30.87
C LEU A 208 5.58 1.27 -30.51
N THR A 209 5.36 2.38 -31.20
CA THR A 209 6.00 3.67 -31.03
C THR A 209 5.06 4.65 -30.32
N ARG A 210 5.55 5.19 -29.20
CA ARG A 210 4.81 6.17 -28.41
C ARG A 210 4.46 7.43 -29.22
N GLY A 211 3.22 7.88 -29.09
CA GLY A 211 2.69 9.04 -29.82
C GLY A 211 2.22 8.73 -31.24
N LYS A 212 2.41 7.49 -31.72
CA LYS A 212 1.91 7.02 -33.03
C LYS A 212 0.84 5.95 -32.84
N ASP A 213 1.27 4.75 -32.47
CA ASP A 213 0.41 3.57 -32.27
C ASP A 213 0.32 3.14 -30.79
N LEU A 214 0.98 3.88 -29.90
CA LEU A 214 0.89 3.75 -28.44
C LEU A 214 0.67 5.11 -27.78
N ILE A 215 -0.39 5.22 -26.98
CA ILE A 215 -0.74 6.43 -26.23
C ILE A 215 -0.80 6.15 -24.73
N LYS A 216 -0.47 7.18 -23.92
CA LYS A 216 -0.61 7.17 -22.45
C LYS A 216 -1.74 8.12 -22.07
N PHE A 217 -2.82 7.58 -21.51
CA PHE A 217 -3.94 8.38 -21.01
C PHE A 217 -3.63 9.03 -19.66
N GLY A 218 -2.82 8.38 -18.82
CA GLY A 218 -2.47 8.83 -17.47
C GLY A 218 -1.51 7.86 -16.78
N GLY A 219 -1.25 8.05 -15.48
CA GLY A 219 -0.46 7.12 -14.66
C GLY A 219 -0.92 5.67 -14.86
N GLY A 220 -0.01 4.78 -15.26
CA GLY A 220 -0.31 3.36 -15.46
C GLY A 220 -1.38 2.99 -16.50
N PHE A 221 -1.86 3.93 -17.33
CA PHE A 221 -2.94 3.69 -18.28
C PHE A 221 -2.55 3.99 -19.72
N TYR A 222 -2.38 2.94 -20.52
CA TYR A 222 -1.89 2.96 -21.88
C TYR A 222 -2.83 2.23 -22.84
N CYS A 223 -2.91 2.73 -24.07
CA CYS A 223 -3.61 2.10 -25.19
C CYS A 223 -2.65 1.92 -26.36
N GLY A 224 -2.50 0.68 -26.83
CA GLY A 224 -1.70 0.35 -28.00
C GLY A 224 -2.58 -0.21 -29.12
N LYS A 225 -2.34 0.18 -30.37
CA LYS A 225 -2.98 -0.42 -31.54
C LYS A 225 -2.20 -1.66 -31.96
N VAL A 226 -2.74 -2.83 -31.64
CA VAL A 226 -2.14 -4.13 -31.98
C VAL A 226 -2.93 -4.73 -33.13
N LYS A 227 -2.30 -4.79 -34.31
CA LYS A 227 -2.97 -5.15 -35.57
C LYS A 227 -4.21 -4.25 -35.80
N ASP A 228 -5.41 -4.84 -35.85
CA ASP A 228 -6.66 -4.13 -36.11
C ASP A 228 -7.48 -3.80 -34.85
N ILE A 229 -6.91 -4.03 -33.65
CA ILE A 229 -7.59 -3.79 -32.36
C ILE A 229 -6.78 -2.84 -31.46
N TYR A 230 -7.46 -2.28 -30.46
CA TYR A 230 -6.87 -1.44 -29.43
C TYR A 230 -6.78 -2.22 -28.12
N VAL A 231 -5.57 -2.38 -27.59
CA VAL A 231 -5.30 -3.17 -26.39
C VAL A 231 -4.90 -2.24 -25.25
N MET A 232 -5.52 -2.39 -24.08
CA MET A 232 -5.14 -1.65 -22.88
C MET A 232 -4.03 -2.37 -22.12
N ASN A 233 -2.98 -1.63 -21.75
CA ASN A 233 -1.89 -2.12 -20.90
C ASN A 233 -1.33 -3.50 -21.32
N GLY A 234 -1.12 -3.74 -22.62
CA GLY A 234 -0.70 -5.03 -23.17
C GLY A 234 0.65 -5.55 -22.66
N PHE A 235 1.49 -4.67 -22.12
CA PHE A 235 2.74 -5.06 -21.44
C PHE A 235 2.52 -5.80 -20.11
N TYR A 236 1.34 -5.63 -19.47
CA TYR A 236 1.11 -6.07 -18.09
C TYR A 236 1.28 -7.59 -17.92
N MET A 237 0.79 -8.39 -18.88
CA MET A 237 0.84 -9.85 -18.76
C MET A 237 2.28 -10.38 -18.73
N SER A 238 3.16 -9.83 -19.57
CA SER A 238 4.60 -10.17 -19.55
C SER A 238 5.30 -9.61 -18.32
N MET A 239 4.94 -8.39 -17.89
CA MET A 239 5.45 -7.83 -16.64
C MET A 239 5.11 -8.72 -15.45
N ARG A 240 3.85 -9.19 -15.32
CA ARG A 240 3.43 -10.14 -14.28
C ARG A 240 4.21 -11.44 -14.35
N ALA A 241 4.37 -12.01 -15.53
CA ALA A 241 5.12 -13.26 -15.73
C ALA A 241 6.57 -13.16 -15.24
N ALA A 242 7.23 -12.00 -15.38
CA ALA A 242 8.59 -11.78 -14.87
C ALA A 242 8.71 -11.97 -13.35
N TYR A 243 7.62 -11.84 -12.59
CA TYR A 243 7.59 -12.07 -11.13
C TYR A 243 7.02 -13.43 -10.73
N CYS A 244 6.15 -14.01 -11.56
CA CYS A 244 5.40 -15.24 -11.23
C CYS A 244 5.97 -16.50 -11.90
N ASN A 245 6.91 -16.39 -12.84
CA ASN A 245 7.50 -17.56 -13.48
C ASN A 245 8.28 -18.41 -12.47
N PRO A 246 8.23 -19.76 -12.56
CA PRO A 246 8.93 -20.62 -11.61
C PRO A 246 10.42 -20.30 -11.49
N GLY A 247 10.90 -20.22 -10.25
CA GLY A 247 12.29 -19.87 -9.94
C GLY A 247 12.63 -18.37 -9.96
N GLU A 248 11.68 -17.50 -10.33
CA GLU A 248 11.81 -16.07 -10.09
C GLU A 248 11.65 -15.75 -8.60
N LYS A 249 12.18 -14.59 -8.19
CA LYS A 249 12.06 -14.08 -6.82
C LYS A 249 12.35 -12.59 -6.75
N ILE A 250 11.93 -11.97 -5.66
CA ILE A 250 12.42 -10.65 -5.26
C ILE A 250 13.25 -10.75 -3.99
N GLN A 251 14.24 -9.87 -3.85
CA GLN A 251 14.85 -9.56 -2.56
C GLN A 251 14.29 -8.24 -2.08
N TRP A 252 13.66 -8.21 -0.91
CA TRP A 252 13.02 -7.02 -0.38
C TRP A 252 13.73 -6.47 0.85
N TYR A 253 13.51 -5.18 1.08
CA TYR A 253 14.00 -4.42 2.21
C TYR A 253 12.89 -3.53 2.72
N THR A 254 12.77 -3.39 4.04
CA THR A 254 12.19 -2.18 4.63
C THR A 254 13.33 -1.29 5.09
N VAL A 255 13.23 0.00 4.79
CA VAL A 255 14.26 0.99 5.10
C VAL A 255 13.65 2.19 5.81
N SER A 256 14.43 2.91 6.60
CA SER A 256 13.98 4.13 7.27
C SER A 256 15.09 5.17 7.41
N TRP A 257 14.74 6.44 7.38
CA TRP A 257 15.64 7.57 7.61
C TRP A 257 14.88 8.80 8.16
N PRO A 258 15.57 9.76 8.79
CA PRO A 258 14.95 11.03 9.21
C PRO A 258 14.48 11.84 8.00
N SER A 259 13.24 12.35 8.01
CA SER A 259 12.69 13.10 6.86
C SER A 259 13.39 14.44 6.63
N ASP A 260 14.02 15.02 7.65
CA ASP A 260 14.81 16.25 7.56
C ASP A 260 16.26 16.03 7.05
N ALA A 261 16.72 14.78 6.96
CA ALA A 261 18.06 14.44 6.49
C ALA A 261 18.10 14.10 4.99
N LEU A 262 17.01 13.56 4.44
CA LEU A 262 16.88 13.17 3.04
C LEU A 262 15.39 13.18 2.65
N SER A 263 15.02 14.04 1.71
CA SER A 263 13.65 14.09 1.20
C SER A 263 13.30 12.81 0.44
N TRP A 264 12.01 12.50 0.35
CA TRP A 264 11.54 11.36 -0.44
C TRP A 264 11.87 11.52 -1.93
N GLU A 265 11.76 12.74 -2.46
CA GLU A 265 12.18 13.10 -3.81
C GLU A 265 13.66 12.73 -4.05
N ASP A 266 14.57 13.11 -3.15
CA ASP A 266 16.00 12.77 -3.30
C ASP A 266 16.27 11.29 -3.07
N PHE A 267 15.54 10.63 -2.18
CA PHE A 267 15.59 9.18 -2.05
C PHE A 267 15.28 8.49 -3.39
N ARG A 268 14.26 8.94 -4.13
CA ARG A 268 13.91 8.35 -5.43
C ARG A 268 14.80 8.84 -6.58
N GLY A 269 15.06 10.13 -6.66
CA GLY A 269 15.81 10.76 -7.76
C GLY A 269 17.31 10.51 -7.65
N SER A 270 17.88 10.76 -6.47
CA SER A 270 19.32 10.81 -6.24
C SER A 270 19.89 9.48 -5.73
N VAL A 271 19.19 8.79 -4.82
CA VAL A 271 19.65 7.52 -4.24
C VAL A 271 19.26 6.34 -5.14
N LEU A 272 17.97 6.16 -5.42
CA LEU A 272 17.47 5.07 -6.26
C LEU A 272 17.84 5.29 -7.73
N GLY A 273 17.55 6.48 -8.27
CA GLY A 273 17.80 6.86 -9.66
C GLY A 273 16.55 6.81 -10.55
N ALA A 274 16.59 7.50 -11.69
CA ALA A 274 15.48 7.53 -12.66
C ALA A 274 15.05 6.13 -13.13
N THR A 275 13.78 5.99 -13.50
CA THR A 275 13.19 4.70 -13.94
C THR A 275 13.91 4.13 -15.16
N ASP A 276 14.33 4.99 -16.10
CA ASP A 276 15.31 4.63 -17.11
C ASP A 276 16.72 4.75 -16.51
N PRO A 277 17.46 3.64 -16.32
CA PRO A 277 18.78 3.68 -15.71
C PRO A 277 19.81 4.52 -16.48
N SER A 278 19.61 4.77 -17.78
CA SER A 278 20.55 5.57 -18.58
C SER A 278 20.46 7.07 -18.27
N GLU A 279 19.28 7.53 -17.86
CA GLU A 279 18.97 8.88 -17.42
C GLU A 279 19.22 9.07 -15.90
N ALA A 280 19.47 7.98 -15.17
CA ALA A 280 19.70 8.04 -13.74
C ALA A 280 21.07 8.67 -13.41
N PRO A 281 21.18 9.49 -12.33
CA PRO A 281 22.44 10.09 -11.90
C PRO A 281 23.53 9.04 -11.64
N LYS A 282 24.79 9.35 -11.99
CA LYS A 282 25.93 8.49 -11.68
C LYS A 282 26.01 8.24 -10.17
N GLY A 283 26.21 6.98 -9.80
CA GLY A 283 26.26 6.56 -8.39
C GLY A 283 24.91 6.37 -7.71
N SER A 284 23.79 6.56 -8.41
CA SER A 284 22.48 6.03 -7.97
C SER A 284 22.43 4.51 -8.14
N ILE A 285 21.51 3.84 -7.44
CA ILE A 285 21.41 2.36 -7.47
C ILE A 285 21.15 1.86 -8.89
N ARG A 286 20.12 2.38 -9.56
CA ARG A 286 19.75 1.95 -10.92
C ARG A 286 20.89 2.19 -11.91
N ARG A 287 21.57 3.34 -11.80
CA ARG A 287 22.72 3.66 -12.65
C ARG A 287 23.90 2.73 -12.40
N SER A 288 24.19 2.41 -11.14
CA SER A 288 25.30 1.51 -10.77
C SER A 288 25.03 0.09 -11.29
N ILE A 289 23.80 -0.39 -11.18
CA ILE A 289 23.39 -1.69 -11.76
C ILE A 289 23.55 -1.68 -13.28
N LEU A 290 23.15 -0.59 -13.97
CA LEU A 290 23.36 -0.44 -15.42
C LEU A 290 24.83 -0.45 -15.80
N ASP A 291 25.66 0.35 -15.14
CA ASP A 291 27.06 0.53 -15.50
C ASP A 291 27.86 -0.77 -15.26
N ASP A 292 27.55 -1.51 -14.21
CA ASP A 292 28.27 -2.73 -13.80
C ASP A 292 27.54 -4.05 -14.08
N TYR A 293 26.43 -4.05 -14.85
CA TYR A 293 25.56 -5.23 -15.02
C TYR A 293 26.31 -6.53 -15.36
N LYS A 294 27.33 -6.48 -16.23
CA LYS A 294 28.17 -7.64 -16.58
C LYS A 294 29.00 -8.13 -15.40
N LYS A 295 29.57 -7.22 -14.61
CA LYS A 295 30.35 -7.55 -13.40
C LYS A 295 29.46 -8.13 -12.30
N LEU A 296 28.22 -7.66 -12.25
CA LEU A 296 27.16 -8.18 -11.38
C LEU A 296 26.61 -9.53 -11.88
N GLY A 297 27.05 -10.03 -13.04
CA GLY A 297 26.61 -11.32 -13.60
C GLY A 297 25.22 -11.30 -14.23
N LEU A 298 24.67 -10.12 -14.55
CA LEU A 298 23.39 -9.99 -15.21
C LEU A 298 23.50 -10.32 -16.71
N ALA A 299 22.56 -11.11 -17.23
CA ALA A 299 22.58 -11.59 -18.61
C ALA A 299 22.25 -10.49 -19.63
N SER A 300 21.32 -9.59 -19.29
CA SER A 300 20.86 -8.50 -20.15
C SER A 300 21.25 -7.14 -19.58
N LYS A 301 21.46 -6.18 -20.48
CA LYS A 301 21.66 -4.78 -20.08
C LYS A 301 20.34 -4.23 -19.50
N PRO A 302 20.35 -3.61 -18.31
CA PRO A 302 19.16 -2.99 -17.74
C PRO A 302 18.50 -1.98 -18.68
N ASN A 303 17.17 -1.90 -18.58
CA ASN A 303 16.31 -1.00 -19.37
C ASN A 303 15.21 -0.42 -18.46
N THR A 304 14.25 0.32 -19.00
CA THR A 304 13.17 0.96 -18.21
C THR A 304 12.31 -0.04 -17.42
N GLY A 305 12.02 -1.22 -17.97
CA GLY A 305 11.26 -2.27 -17.27
C GLY A 305 12.12 -3.06 -16.30
N ASP A 306 13.27 -3.50 -16.79
CA ASP A 306 14.30 -4.23 -16.05
C ASP A 306 15.39 -3.27 -15.54
N ASN A 307 15.00 -2.40 -14.61
CA ASN A 307 15.84 -1.32 -14.07
C ASN A 307 16.51 -1.66 -12.73
N GLY A 308 16.66 -2.93 -12.38
CA GLY A 308 17.26 -3.39 -11.14
C GLY A 308 16.34 -3.39 -9.93
N VAL A 309 15.76 -2.23 -9.58
CA VAL A 309 15.11 -2.02 -8.27
C VAL A 309 13.80 -1.22 -8.34
N HIS A 310 12.89 -1.57 -7.44
CA HIS A 310 11.68 -0.82 -7.09
C HIS A 310 11.85 -0.16 -5.71
N ALA A 311 11.25 1.02 -5.52
CA ALA A 311 11.01 1.60 -4.20
C ALA A 311 9.67 2.32 -4.18
N SER A 312 9.02 2.35 -3.01
CA SER A 312 7.76 3.06 -2.78
C SER A 312 7.83 4.54 -3.22
N ALA A 313 6.76 5.04 -3.82
CA ALA A 313 6.69 6.40 -4.34
C ALA A 313 6.33 7.48 -3.29
N SER A 314 5.76 7.05 -2.16
CA SER A 314 5.40 7.93 -1.03
C SER A 314 5.31 7.14 0.28
N PRO A 315 5.30 7.80 1.46
CA PRO A 315 5.04 7.18 2.76
C PRO A 315 3.73 6.36 2.82
N PHE A 316 2.68 6.85 2.17
CA PHE A 316 1.37 6.18 2.15
C PHE A 316 1.41 4.92 1.26
N GLU A 317 2.02 5.00 0.09
CA GLU A 317 2.25 3.83 -0.76
C GLU A 317 3.17 2.81 -0.07
N ALA A 318 4.19 3.26 0.65
CA ALA A 318 5.06 2.37 1.40
C ALA A 318 4.30 1.57 2.48
N LEU A 319 3.31 2.19 3.14
CA LEU A 319 2.40 1.48 4.03
C LEU A 319 1.56 0.43 3.28
N ALA A 320 0.97 0.82 2.15
CA ALA A 320 0.17 -0.10 1.32
C ALA A 320 1.01 -1.29 0.82
N GLU A 321 2.24 -1.02 0.39
CA GLU A 321 3.19 -2.05 -0.06
C GLU A 321 3.61 -2.96 1.09
N ARG A 322 3.96 -2.44 2.27
CA ARG A 322 4.28 -3.28 3.43
C ARG A 322 3.08 -4.13 3.87
N ASN A 323 1.87 -3.60 3.79
CA ASN A 323 0.66 -4.37 4.06
C ASN A 323 0.47 -5.50 3.05
N ASN A 324 0.61 -5.21 1.75
CA ASN A 324 0.46 -6.20 0.69
C ASN A 324 1.55 -7.27 0.71
N TRP A 325 2.83 -6.87 0.71
CA TRP A 325 3.97 -7.79 0.53
C TRP A 325 4.36 -8.52 1.82
N LEU A 326 4.20 -7.87 2.98
CA LEU A 326 4.69 -8.39 4.26
C LEU A 326 3.55 -8.76 5.23
N GLY A 327 2.30 -8.55 4.85
CA GLY A 327 1.14 -8.78 5.72
C GLY A 327 1.11 -7.88 6.96
N LYS A 328 1.89 -6.79 7.00
CA LYS A 328 1.97 -5.90 8.16
C LYS A 328 0.63 -5.21 8.38
N ASN A 329 0.09 -5.33 9.58
CA ASN A 329 -1.16 -4.66 9.96
C ASN A 329 -0.94 -3.14 9.99
N VAL A 330 -1.85 -2.39 9.37
CA VAL A 330 -1.83 -0.90 9.35
C VAL A 330 -1.77 -0.33 10.77
N ALA A 331 -2.48 -0.91 11.74
CA ALA A 331 -2.48 -0.44 13.12
C ALA A 331 -1.16 -0.73 13.88
N GLU A 332 -0.33 -1.63 13.35
CA GLU A 332 0.96 -1.99 13.93
C GLU A 332 2.14 -1.30 13.21
N ASP A 333 1.94 -0.91 11.95
CA ASP A 333 2.89 -0.17 11.13
C ASP A 333 3.19 1.22 11.71
N SER A 334 4.47 1.63 11.70
CA SER A 334 4.90 2.89 12.28
C SER A 334 4.27 4.12 11.61
N TYR A 335 4.04 4.07 10.30
CA TYR A 335 3.39 5.16 9.58
C TYR A 335 1.86 5.05 9.69
N GLY A 336 1.32 3.83 9.64
CA GLY A 336 -0.11 3.57 9.83
C GLY A 336 -0.64 4.04 11.20
N LYS A 337 0.14 3.85 12.28
CA LYS A 337 -0.16 4.44 13.60
C LYS A 337 -0.25 5.96 13.56
N GLY A 338 0.62 6.62 12.80
CA GLY A 338 0.60 8.07 12.60
C GLY A 338 -0.69 8.54 11.91
N LEU A 339 -1.12 7.84 10.86
CA LEU A 339 -2.39 8.14 10.16
C LEU A 339 -3.59 8.00 11.10
N ILE A 340 -3.66 6.91 11.86
CA ILE A 340 -4.75 6.67 12.83
C ILE A 340 -4.73 7.74 13.93
N ALA A 341 -3.55 8.07 14.47
CA ALA A 341 -3.39 9.12 15.48
C ALA A 341 -3.74 10.52 14.93
N ALA A 342 -3.56 10.76 13.62
CA ALA A 342 -4.00 11.96 12.92
C ALA A 342 -5.52 11.98 12.62
N GLY A 343 -6.26 10.93 13.00
CA GLY A 343 -7.71 10.83 12.84
C GLY A 343 -8.17 10.30 11.49
N VAL A 344 -7.28 9.70 10.69
CA VAL A 344 -7.64 9.09 9.41
C VAL A 344 -8.30 7.73 9.67
N PRO A 345 -9.55 7.50 9.26
CA PRO A 345 -10.24 6.23 9.51
C PRO A 345 -9.57 5.03 8.83
N LEU A 346 -9.55 3.87 9.50
CA LEU A 346 -8.89 2.66 8.99
C LEU A 346 -9.49 2.15 7.67
N ASP A 347 -10.80 2.29 7.48
CA ASP A 347 -11.50 1.94 6.25
C ASP A 347 -11.09 2.87 5.09
N VAL A 348 -10.88 4.16 5.36
CA VAL A 348 -10.33 5.11 4.39
C VAL A 348 -8.90 4.72 4.01
N ILE A 349 -8.03 4.42 4.98
CA ILE A 349 -6.64 3.96 4.71
C ILE A 349 -6.66 2.69 3.83
N SER A 350 -7.49 1.72 4.20
CA SER A 350 -7.61 0.45 3.48
C SER A 350 -8.12 0.66 2.04
N LYS A 351 -9.12 1.51 1.86
CA LYS A 351 -9.67 1.85 0.54
C LYS A 351 -8.64 2.58 -0.33
N TRP A 352 -7.91 3.54 0.24
CA TRP A 352 -6.91 4.33 -0.49
C TRP A 352 -5.64 3.55 -0.81
N SER A 353 -5.34 2.47 -0.07
CA SER A 353 -4.24 1.56 -0.38
C SER A 353 -4.38 0.86 -1.75
N GLY A 354 -5.58 0.92 -2.37
CA GLY A 354 -5.82 0.47 -3.74
C GLY A 354 -5.79 1.59 -4.79
N ASP A 355 -5.12 2.71 -4.51
CA ASP A 355 -5.04 3.88 -5.39
C ASP A 355 -6.41 4.51 -5.74
N SER A 356 -7.15 4.89 -4.70
CA SER A 356 -8.46 5.54 -4.86
C SER A 356 -8.37 6.89 -5.58
N GLN A 357 -9.45 7.25 -6.26
CA GLN A 357 -9.63 8.60 -6.79
C GLN A 357 -10.15 9.53 -5.68
N VAL A 358 -9.48 10.67 -5.48
CA VAL A 358 -9.78 11.67 -4.44
C VAL A 358 -9.89 13.07 -5.02
N SER A 359 -10.68 13.94 -4.38
CA SER A 359 -10.68 15.38 -4.65
C SER A 359 -9.71 16.06 -3.70
N VAL A 360 -8.86 16.94 -4.22
CA VAL A 360 -7.83 17.64 -3.45
C VAL A 360 -8.04 19.14 -3.62
N GLU A 361 -8.33 19.83 -2.52
CA GLU A 361 -8.59 21.28 -2.54
C GLU A 361 -7.38 22.04 -3.11
N GLY A 362 -7.65 22.94 -4.06
CA GLY A 362 -6.61 23.73 -4.74
C GLY A 362 -5.85 23.00 -5.85
N GLU A 363 -5.95 21.67 -5.95
CA GLU A 363 -5.28 20.86 -6.98
C GLU A 363 -6.28 20.30 -8.01
N THR A 364 -7.44 19.84 -7.56
CA THR A 364 -8.51 19.33 -8.43
C THR A 364 -9.60 20.39 -8.63
N LYS A 365 -10.06 20.55 -9.88
CA LYS A 365 -11.27 21.34 -10.18
C LYS A 365 -12.50 20.67 -9.57
N GLU A 366 -13.54 21.45 -9.27
CA GLU A 366 -14.82 20.93 -8.80
C GLU A 366 -15.37 19.83 -9.73
N GLY A 367 -15.82 18.72 -9.15
CA GLY A 367 -16.30 17.54 -9.87
C GLY A 367 -15.21 16.63 -10.45
N ASN A 368 -13.93 17.01 -10.37
CA ASN A 368 -12.81 16.16 -10.79
C ASN A 368 -12.15 15.46 -9.60
N THR A 369 -11.47 14.36 -9.91
CA THR A 369 -10.67 13.58 -8.96
C THR A 369 -9.33 13.22 -9.58
N MET A 370 -8.38 12.81 -8.75
CA MET A 370 -7.08 12.28 -9.16
C MET A 370 -6.68 11.10 -8.27
N SER A 371 -5.68 10.34 -8.70
CA SER A 371 -5.09 9.25 -7.91
C SER A 371 -4.53 9.77 -6.58
N VAL A 372 -4.84 9.06 -5.50
CA VAL A 372 -4.28 9.35 -4.17
C VAL A 372 -2.79 9.04 -4.11
N PHE A 373 -2.28 8.11 -4.90
CA PHE A 373 -0.83 7.88 -5.00
C PHE A 373 -0.15 9.02 -5.75
N ASP A 374 -0.69 9.42 -6.91
CA ASP A 374 -0.15 10.53 -7.71
C ASP A 374 -0.09 11.86 -6.93
N THR A 375 -1.08 12.14 -6.06
CA THR A 375 -1.10 13.40 -5.28
C THR A 375 -0.14 13.39 -4.07
N LEU A 376 0.35 12.21 -3.66
CA LEU A 376 1.26 12.03 -2.53
C LEU A 376 2.69 11.69 -2.94
N GLU A 377 2.92 11.50 -4.24
CA GLU A 377 4.20 11.13 -4.83
C GLU A 377 5.32 12.11 -4.43
N ASP A 378 6.49 11.58 -4.05
CA ASP A 378 7.70 12.34 -3.70
C ASP A 378 7.58 13.27 -2.49
N LEU A 379 6.46 13.24 -1.76
CA LEU A 379 6.26 14.00 -0.53
C LEU A 379 6.79 13.26 0.70
N ASP A 380 7.33 14.01 1.67
CA ASP A 380 7.81 13.49 2.95
C ASP A 380 6.66 13.12 3.91
N ALA A 381 6.98 12.29 4.91
CA ALA A 381 6.02 11.70 5.83
C ALA A 381 5.12 12.72 6.55
N ASP A 382 5.64 13.85 7.00
CA ASP A 382 4.87 14.92 7.65
C ASP A 382 3.89 15.59 6.68
N THR A 383 4.35 15.87 5.46
CA THR A 383 3.56 16.50 4.40
C THR A 383 2.43 15.57 3.96
N VAL A 384 2.71 14.27 3.79
CA VAL A 384 1.70 13.27 3.48
C VAL A 384 0.68 13.12 4.61
N LEU A 385 1.11 13.07 5.88
CA LEU A 385 0.18 13.02 7.03
C LEU A 385 -0.77 14.23 7.03
N ALA A 386 -0.22 15.43 6.82
CA ALA A 386 -1.01 16.66 6.77
C ALA A 386 -1.98 16.67 5.58
N LYS A 387 -1.54 16.20 4.41
CA LYS A 387 -2.35 16.19 3.18
C LYS A 387 -3.47 15.15 3.26
N VAL A 388 -3.16 13.92 3.65
CA VAL A 388 -4.16 12.84 3.83
C VAL A 388 -5.19 13.24 4.88
N GLY A 389 -4.78 13.82 6.01
CA GLY A 389 -5.70 14.28 7.06
C GLY A 389 -6.64 15.41 6.63
N LYS A 390 -6.34 16.13 5.54
CA LYS A 390 -7.26 17.10 4.92
C LYS A 390 -8.20 16.42 3.93
N ILE A 391 -7.68 15.54 3.07
CA ILE A 391 -8.47 14.84 2.04
C ILE A 391 -9.49 13.87 2.69
N SER A 392 -9.18 13.32 3.87
CA SER A 392 -10.03 12.33 4.54
C SER A 392 -11.20 12.92 5.33
N LYS A 393 -11.28 14.25 5.43
CA LYS A 393 -12.36 14.98 6.12
C LYS A 393 -13.36 15.47 5.10
#